data_AF-A0A949EMB3-F1
#
_entry.id   AF-A0A949EMB3-F1
#
_cell.length_a   1.000
_cell.length_b   1.000
_cell.length_c   1.000
_cell.angle_alpha   90.00
_cell.angle_beta   90.00
_cell.angle_gamma   90.00
#
_symmetry.space_group_name_H-M   'P 1'
#
loop_
_entity.id
_entity.type
_entity.pdbx_description
1 polymer ?
#
loop_
_entity_poly.entity_id
_entity_poly.type
_entity_poly.pdbx_seq_one_letter_code
_entity_poly.pdbx_strand_id
1 'polypeptide(L)'
;MKESHKVLKAAIDKVGIKQVAAQFNISTALIYKWCEDPSPAVSYKDASGTVNPLDRIKTIYEITQDLNIINWVCQLADGYFVENPKINRADIEAKVMINIQCIIKEFSETLAKISESYNDDKKISLKESEEIRKEWEDLKRVAESFVRACESGKFE
;
A
#
# COMPACT_ATOMS: atom_id res chain seq x y z
N MET A 1 -3.84 -0.34 11.74
CA MET A 1 -3.83 -1.28 10.59
C MET A 1 -4.93 -2.30 10.82
N LYS A 2 -5.73 -2.65 9.81
CA LYS A 2 -6.72 -3.74 9.94
C LYS A 2 -5.99 -5.07 10.16
N GLU A 3 -6.57 -5.96 10.95
CA GLU A 3 -5.99 -7.29 11.21
C GLU A 3 -6.06 -8.17 9.95
N SER A 4 -4.95 -8.85 9.64
CA SER A 4 -4.78 -9.66 8.43
C SER A 4 -5.87 -10.71 8.24
N HIS A 5 -6.24 -11.42 9.31
CA HIS A 5 -7.31 -12.43 9.28
C HIS A 5 -8.68 -11.85 8.90
N LYS A 6 -9.00 -10.62 9.34
CA LYS A 6 -10.25 -9.92 8.97
C LYS A 6 -10.25 -9.49 7.51
N VAL A 7 -9.12 -9.00 7.01
CA VAL A 7 -8.96 -8.63 5.60
C VAL A 7 -9.16 -9.86 4.71
N LEU A 8 -8.50 -10.97 5.05
CA LEU A 8 -8.58 -12.21 4.30
C LEU A 8 -10.00 -12.81 4.34
N LYS A 9 -10.63 -12.86 5.52
CA LYS A 9 -12.01 -13.33 5.68
C LYS A 9 -12.99 -12.56 4.80
N ALA A 10 -12.93 -11.22 4.84
CA ALA A 10 -13.81 -10.37 4.05
C ALA A 10 -13.64 -10.57 2.53
N ALA A 11 -12.43 -10.92 2.07
CA ALA A 11 -12.19 -11.25 0.67
C ALA A 11 -12.75 -12.63 0.29
N ILE A 12 -12.51 -13.64 1.12
CA ILE A 12 -12.98 -15.02 0.90
C ILE A 12 -14.49 -15.10 0.92
N ASP A 13 -15.15 -14.38 1.83
CA ASP A 13 -16.62 -14.39 1.97
C ASP A 13 -17.35 -13.93 0.70
N LYS A 14 -16.70 -13.12 -0.17
CA LYS A 14 -17.28 -12.67 -1.45
C LYS A 14 -17.42 -13.78 -2.49
N VAL A 15 -16.55 -14.79 -2.43
CA VAL A 15 -16.46 -15.87 -3.42
C VAL A 15 -16.89 -17.21 -2.83
N GLY A 16 -16.77 -17.35 -1.50
CA GLY A 16 -17.15 -18.53 -0.75
C GLY A 16 -15.97 -19.47 -0.51
N ILE A 17 -15.90 -19.99 0.71
CA ILE A 17 -14.75 -20.77 1.19
C ILE A 17 -14.46 -22.04 0.38
N LYS A 18 -15.51 -22.70 -0.15
CA LYS A 18 -15.37 -23.94 -0.94
C LYS A 18 -14.63 -23.69 -2.25
N GLN A 19 -14.92 -22.57 -2.90
CA GLN A 19 -14.29 -22.20 -4.17
C GLN A 19 -12.81 -21.87 -3.95
N VAL A 20 -12.50 -21.12 -2.89
CA VAL A 20 -11.11 -20.80 -2.52
C VAL A 20 -10.34 -22.07 -2.16
N ALA A 21 -10.90 -22.94 -1.32
CA ALA A 21 -10.28 -24.21 -0.94
C ALA A 21 -9.95 -25.10 -2.15
N ALA A 22 -10.87 -25.19 -3.12
CA ALA A 22 -10.67 -25.96 -4.34
C ALA A 22 -9.54 -25.38 -5.22
N GLN A 23 -9.49 -24.05 -5.38
CA GLN A 23 -8.44 -23.36 -6.14
C GLN A 23 -7.04 -23.54 -5.54
N PHE A 24 -6.92 -23.45 -4.21
CA PHE A 24 -5.65 -23.64 -3.51
C PHE A 24 -5.28 -25.12 -3.28
N ASN A 25 -6.17 -26.06 -3.64
CA ASN A 25 -6.03 -27.50 -3.36
C ASN A 25 -5.73 -27.80 -1.88
N ILE A 26 -6.49 -27.18 -0.97
CA ILE A 26 -6.35 -27.35 0.49
C ILE A 26 -7.73 -27.50 1.14
N SER A 27 -7.75 -27.92 2.41
CA SER A 27 -9.01 -28.11 3.14
C SER A 27 -9.69 -26.78 3.47
N THR A 28 -11.02 -26.78 3.49
CA THR A 28 -11.81 -25.62 3.99
C THR A 28 -11.46 -25.30 5.44
N ALA A 29 -11.13 -26.30 6.25
CA ALA A 29 -10.67 -26.11 7.63
C ALA A 29 -9.38 -25.27 7.71
N LEU A 30 -8.44 -25.45 6.78
CA LEU A 30 -7.23 -24.62 6.72
C LEU A 30 -7.56 -23.18 6.34
N ILE A 31 -8.47 -22.98 5.39
CA ILE A 31 -8.93 -21.63 5.02
C ILE A 31 -9.65 -20.94 6.19
N TYR A 32 -10.50 -21.66 6.94
CA TYR A 32 -11.13 -21.12 8.15
C TYR A 32 -10.07 -20.70 9.17
N LYS A 33 -9.06 -21.55 9.39
CA LYS A 33 -7.94 -21.23 10.28
C LYS A 33 -7.16 -19.98 9.85
N TRP A 34 -7.00 -19.71 8.55
CA TRP A 34 -6.40 -18.47 8.07
C TRP A 34 -7.24 -17.22 8.36
N CYS A 35 -8.55 -17.37 8.53
CA CYS A 35 -9.52 -16.31 8.80
C CYS A 35 -9.78 -16.07 10.30
N GLU A 36 -9.23 -16.92 11.16
CA GLU A 36 -9.32 -16.81 12.62
C GLU A 36 -8.22 -15.89 13.16
N ASP A 37 -8.46 -15.35 14.37
CA ASP A 37 -7.47 -14.57 15.08
C ASP A 37 -6.23 -15.44 15.35
N PRO A 38 -5.01 -15.02 14.96
CA PRO A 38 -3.81 -15.78 15.26
C PRO A 38 -3.67 -15.95 16.78
N SER A 39 -3.92 -17.17 17.26
CA SER A 39 -3.59 -17.54 18.63
C SER A 39 -2.11 -17.21 18.91
N PRO A 40 -1.77 -16.64 20.08
CA PRO A 40 -0.38 -16.31 20.45
C PRO A 40 0.58 -17.51 20.41
N ALA A 41 0.07 -18.73 20.26
CA ALA A 41 0.82 -19.98 20.19
C ALA A 41 1.34 -20.37 18.79
N VAL A 42 1.05 -19.61 17.72
CA VAL A 42 1.55 -19.95 16.38
C VAL A 42 2.98 -19.46 16.20
N SER A 43 3.93 -20.20 16.78
CA SER A 43 5.35 -20.10 16.44
C SER A 43 5.55 -20.54 15.00
N TYR A 44 6.28 -19.75 14.20
CA TYR A 44 6.68 -20.12 12.84
C TYR A 44 7.44 -21.48 12.78
N LYS A 45 7.97 -21.98 13.90
CA LYS A 45 8.60 -23.29 14.01
C LYS A 45 7.62 -24.47 13.97
N ASP A 46 6.36 -24.27 14.35
CA ASP A 46 5.33 -25.32 14.43
C ASP A 46 4.22 -25.17 13.37
N ALA A 47 4.28 -24.09 12.57
CA ALA A 47 3.16 -23.63 11.75
C ALA A 47 3.30 -23.98 10.25
N SER A 48 3.59 -25.24 9.94
CA SER A 48 3.52 -25.77 8.58
C SER A 48 2.12 -25.50 7.98
N GLY A 49 2.04 -24.62 6.98
CA GLY A 49 0.82 -24.26 6.25
C GLY A 49 -0.25 -23.44 6.98
N THR A 50 -0.25 -23.37 8.31
CA THR A 50 -1.38 -22.80 9.07
C THR A 50 -1.33 -21.28 9.28
N VAL A 51 -0.18 -20.65 9.06
CA VAL A 51 -0.06 -19.19 9.07
C VAL A 51 -0.80 -18.59 7.89
N ASN A 52 -1.62 -17.57 8.17
CA ASN A 52 -2.31 -16.75 7.19
C ASN A 52 -1.35 -16.24 6.10
N PRO A 53 -1.69 -16.37 4.80
CA PRO A 53 -0.86 -15.89 3.70
C PRO A 53 -0.44 -14.41 3.79
N LEU A 54 -1.32 -13.51 4.27
CA LEU A 54 -1.00 -12.09 4.44
C LEU A 54 0.07 -11.89 5.53
N ASP A 55 0.02 -12.67 6.61
CA ASP A 55 1.04 -12.61 7.67
C ASP A 55 2.39 -13.13 7.17
N ARG A 56 2.40 -14.11 6.25
CA ARG A 56 3.63 -14.56 5.59
C ARG A 56 4.26 -13.44 4.77
N ILE A 57 3.47 -12.73 3.96
CA ILE A 57 3.96 -11.59 3.17
C ILE A 57 4.52 -10.50 4.09
N LYS A 58 3.79 -10.18 5.17
CA LYS A 58 4.24 -9.24 6.20
C LYS A 58 5.59 -9.66 6.78
N THR A 59 5.74 -10.91 7.20
CA THR A 59 7.00 -11.41 7.77
C THR A 59 8.15 -11.41 6.76
N ILE A 60 7.90 -11.73 5.48
CA ILE A 60 8.93 -11.60 4.44
C ILE A 60 9.38 -10.14 4.33
N TYR A 61 8.45 -9.19 4.29
CA TYR A 61 8.78 -7.77 4.27
C TYR A 61 9.55 -7.33 5.52
N GLU A 62 9.14 -7.75 6.72
CA GLU A 62 9.82 -7.40 7.97
C GLU A 62 11.26 -7.90 8.01
N ILE A 63 11.55 -9.09 7.47
CA ILE A 63 12.91 -9.66 7.43
C ILE A 63 13.76 -9.02 6.35
N THR A 64 13.20 -8.80 5.16
CA THR A 64 13.95 -8.35 3.99
C THR A 64 14.08 -6.84 3.88
N GLN A 65 13.10 -6.10 4.43
CA GLN A 65 12.90 -4.67 4.23
C GLN A 65 12.83 -4.27 2.74
N ASP A 66 12.56 -5.23 1.86
CA ASP A 66 12.47 -4.99 0.42
C ASP A 66 11.05 -4.57 0.02
N LEU A 67 10.89 -3.33 -0.46
CA LEU A 67 9.60 -2.80 -0.90
C LEU A 67 9.06 -3.46 -2.17
N ASN A 68 9.88 -4.20 -2.92
CA ASN A 68 9.45 -4.87 -4.14
C ASN A 68 8.31 -5.87 -3.90
N ILE A 69 8.28 -6.54 -2.74
CA ILE A 69 7.18 -7.48 -2.42
C ILE A 69 5.84 -6.74 -2.27
N ILE A 70 5.85 -5.55 -1.69
CA ILE A 70 4.65 -4.73 -1.51
C ILE A 70 4.20 -4.17 -2.86
N ASN A 71 5.14 -3.62 -3.63
CA ASN A 71 4.87 -3.12 -4.97
C ASN A 71 4.29 -4.20 -5.89
N TRP A 72 4.83 -5.41 -5.86
CA TRP A 72 4.31 -6.54 -6.64
C TRP A 72 2.85 -6.86 -6.30
N VAL A 73 2.48 -6.87 -5.01
CA VAL A 73 1.08 -7.08 -4.60
C VAL A 73 0.17 -5.95 -5.09
N CYS A 74 0.62 -4.69 -5.01
CA CYS A 74 -0.14 -3.54 -5.52
C CYS A 74 -0.37 -3.62 -7.04
N GLN A 75 0.62 -4.08 -7.80
CA GLN A 75 0.52 -4.22 -9.26
C GLN A 75 -0.54 -5.24 -9.70
N LEU A 76 -0.91 -6.22 -8.85
CA LEU A 76 -2.01 -7.14 -9.13
C LEU A 76 -3.37 -6.42 -9.32
N ALA A 77 -3.50 -5.20 -8.80
CA ALA A 77 -4.68 -4.35 -8.92
C ALA A 77 -4.40 -3.09 -9.77
N ASP A 78 -3.39 -3.13 -10.64
CA ASP A 78 -2.91 -1.99 -11.44
C ASP A 78 -2.54 -0.76 -10.57
N GLY A 79 -2.05 -1.04 -9.36
CA GLY A 79 -1.69 -0.03 -8.37
C GLY A 79 -0.19 0.01 -8.09
N TYR A 80 0.22 1.04 -7.34
CA TYR A 80 1.58 1.21 -6.84
C TYR A 80 1.54 1.53 -5.35
N PHE A 81 2.55 1.08 -4.59
CA PHE A 81 2.66 1.45 -3.18
C PHE A 81 3.21 2.87 -3.06
N VAL A 82 2.43 3.73 -2.42
CA VAL A 82 2.87 5.07 -2.05
C VAL A 82 3.31 5.04 -0.59
N GLU A 83 4.58 5.30 -0.31
CA GLU A 83 5.03 5.42 1.08
C GLU A 83 4.32 6.61 1.74
N ASN A 84 3.78 6.39 2.94
CA ASN A 84 3.25 7.50 3.72
C ASN A 84 4.38 8.46 4.08
N PRO A 85 4.16 9.78 4.07
CA PRO A 85 5.19 10.72 4.48
C PRO A 85 5.51 10.56 5.96
N LYS A 86 6.79 10.65 6.31
CA LYS A 86 7.26 10.66 7.70
C LYS A 86 6.95 12.04 8.30
N ILE A 87 5.74 12.24 8.79
CA ILE A 87 5.34 13.47 9.47
C ILE A 87 5.53 13.30 10.97
N ASN A 88 6.29 14.19 11.60
CA ASN A 88 6.40 14.25 13.05
C ASN A 88 5.15 14.94 13.63
N ARG A 89 4.60 14.47 14.75
CA ARG A 89 3.32 15.00 15.29
C ARG A 89 3.34 16.51 15.57
N ALA A 90 4.52 17.07 15.88
CA ALA A 90 4.71 18.50 16.12
C ALA A 90 4.65 19.36 14.83
N ASP A 91 4.79 18.74 13.65
CA ASP A 91 4.78 19.42 12.35
C ASP A 91 3.38 19.54 11.73
N ILE A 92 2.38 18.85 12.29
CA ILE A 92 1.04 18.69 11.69
C ILE A 92 0.24 20.00 11.77
N GLU A 93 0.25 20.69 12.92
CA GLU A 93 -0.57 21.90 13.16
C GLU A 93 -0.04 23.13 12.39
N ALA A 94 1.28 23.24 12.18
CA ALA A 94 1.87 24.38 11.47
C ALA A 94 1.82 24.29 9.94
N LYS A 95 1.52 23.11 9.37
CA LYS A 95 1.75 22.83 7.94
C LYS A 95 0.50 22.62 7.09
N VAL A 96 -0.71 22.53 7.63
CA VAL A 96 -1.90 22.23 6.81
C VAL A 96 -2.12 23.27 5.70
N MET A 97 -2.01 24.57 6.00
CA MET A 97 -2.18 25.66 5.01
C MET A 97 -0.98 25.82 4.06
N ILE A 98 0.25 25.67 4.58
CA ILE A 98 1.48 25.72 3.76
C ILE A 98 1.54 24.52 2.80
N ASN A 99 1.06 23.34 3.24
CA ASN A 99 1.04 22.13 2.44
C ASN A 99 0.14 22.25 1.21
N ILE A 100 -0.99 22.98 1.26
CA ILE A 100 -1.88 23.13 0.09
C ILE A 100 -1.19 23.90 -1.04
N GLN A 101 -0.50 24.99 -0.73
CA GLN A 101 0.25 25.75 -1.73
C GLN A 101 1.43 24.96 -2.28
N CYS A 102 2.13 24.20 -1.42
CA CYS A 102 3.16 23.27 -1.86
C CYS A 102 2.59 22.16 -2.77
N ILE A 103 1.45 21.56 -2.44
CA ILE A 103 0.79 20.54 -3.28
C ILE A 103 0.46 21.10 -4.67
N ILE A 104 -0.11 22.31 -4.74
CA ILE A 104 -0.44 22.96 -6.03
C ILE A 104 0.83 23.24 -6.84
N LYS A 105 1.92 23.66 -6.17
CA LYS A 105 3.21 23.90 -6.82
C LYS A 105 3.83 22.61 -7.36
N GLU A 106 3.94 21.57 -6.54
CA GLU A 106 4.48 20.25 -6.93
C GLU A 106 3.64 19.63 -8.07
N PHE A 107 2.32 19.78 -8.02
CA PHE A 107 1.43 19.36 -9.10
C PHE A 107 1.70 20.11 -10.40
N SER A 108 1.92 21.43 -10.32
CA SER A 108 2.23 22.27 -11.48
C SER A 108 3.60 21.94 -12.07
N GLU A 109 4.61 21.68 -11.24
CA GLU A 109 5.96 21.27 -11.66
C GLU A 109 5.94 19.88 -12.31
N THR A 110 5.16 18.94 -11.76
CA THR A 110 4.95 17.61 -12.35
C THR A 110 4.27 17.74 -13.72
N LEU A 111 3.20 18.54 -13.83
CA LEU A 111 2.53 18.80 -15.10
C LEU A 111 3.45 19.45 -16.14
N ALA A 112 4.30 20.39 -15.72
CA ALA A 112 5.29 21.01 -16.59
C ALA A 112 6.29 20.00 -17.14
N LYS A 113 6.88 19.14 -16.28
CA LYS A 113 7.80 18.06 -16.70
C LYS A 113 7.15 17.07 -17.67
N ILE A 114 5.91 16.68 -17.41
CA ILE A 114 5.15 15.80 -18.31
C ILE A 114 4.93 16.49 -19.67
N SER A 115 4.56 17.78 -19.66
CA SER A 115 4.32 18.55 -20.88
C SER A 115 5.59 18.81 -21.69
N GLU A 116 6.72 19.02 -21.02
CA GLU A 116 8.04 19.22 -21.65
C GLU A 116 8.51 17.92 -22.30
N SER A 117 8.44 16.80 -21.56
CA SER A 117 8.75 15.45 -22.09
C SER A 117 7.87 15.07 -23.29
N TYR A 118 6.64 15.58 -23.36
CA TYR A 118 5.74 15.34 -24.49
C TYR A 118 6.03 16.22 -25.72
N ASN A 119 6.57 17.43 -25.51
CA ASN A 119 6.78 18.41 -26.58
C ASN A 119 8.11 18.24 -27.32
N ASP A 120 9.14 17.67 -26.68
CA ASP A 120 10.48 17.57 -27.28
C ASP A 120 10.59 16.50 -28.39
N ASP A 121 9.84 15.39 -28.32
CA ASP A 121 9.92 14.33 -29.35
C ASP A 121 8.60 13.58 -29.64
N LYS A 122 7.46 14.03 -29.07
CA LYS A 122 6.16 13.32 -29.06
C LYS A 122 6.24 11.87 -28.54
N LYS A 123 7.32 11.50 -27.86
CA LYS A 123 7.57 10.17 -27.29
C LYS A 123 8.19 10.34 -25.92
N ILE A 124 7.48 9.87 -24.90
CA ILE A 124 8.03 9.75 -23.56
C ILE A 124 8.99 8.55 -23.57
N SER A 125 10.26 8.79 -23.30
CA SER A 125 11.27 7.75 -23.12
C SER A 125 11.03 6.96 -21.84
N LEU A 126 11.64 5.77 -21.73
CA LEU A 126 11.54 4.95 -20.52
C LEU A 126 12.00 5.73 -19.27
N LYS A 127 13.11 6.46 -19.39
CA LYS A 127 13.68 7.27 -18.32
C LYS A 127 12.74 8.40 -17.89
N GLU A 128 12.14 9.12 -18.83
CA GLU A 128 11.14 10.16 -18.52
C GLU A 128 9.90 9.54 -17.87
N SER A 129 9.47 8.36 -18.30
CA SER A 129 8.34 7.66 -17.66
C SER A 129 8.63 7.27 -16.21
N GLU A 130 9.88 6.91 -15.89
CA GLU A 130 10.33 6.63 -14.51
C GLU A 130 10.40 7.91 -13.67
N GLU A 131 10.87 9.02 -14.25
CA GLU A 131 10.89 10.32 -13.58
C GLU A 131 9.47 10.85 -13.32
N ILE A 132 8.58 10.79 -14.31
CA ILE A 132 7.15 11.12 -14.15
C ILE A 132 6.51 10.24 -13.08
N ARG A 133 6.82 8.94 -13.06
CA ARG A 133 6.33 8.03 -12.02
C ARG A 133 6.79 8.51 -10.64
N LYS A 134 8.06 8.85 -10.47
CA LYS A 134 8.61 9.32 -9.20
C LYS A 134 7.90 10.58 -8.70
N GLU A 135 7.79 11.61 -9.53
CA GLU A 135 7.12 12.87 -9.18
C GLU A 135 5.64 12.62 -8.81
N TRP A 136 4.97 11.72 -9.54
CA TRP A 136 3.59 11.33 -9.24
C TRP A 136 3.44 10.60 -7.89
N GLU A 137 4.36 9.70 -7.56
CA GLU A 137 4.39 9.04 -6.25
C GLU A 137 4.62 10.05 -5.11
N ASP A 138 5.52 11.01 -5.31
CA ASP A 138 5.79 12.07 -4.33
C ASP A 138 4.55 12.96 -4.09
N LEU A 139 3.85 13.36 -5.16
CA LEU A 139 2.58 14.09 -5.04
C LEU A 139 1.53 13.31 -4.23
N LYS A 140 1.32 12.02 -4.56
CA LYS A 140 0.36 11.17 -3.83
C LYS A 140 0.72 11.08 -2.35
N ARG A 141 2.01 10.97 -2.04
CA ARG A 141 2.52 10.94 -0.67
C ARG A 141 2.17 12.23 0.08
N VAL A 142 2.34 13.40 -0.52
CA VAL A 142 1.97 14.68 0.11
C VAL A 142 0.44 14.77 0.29
N ALA A 143 -0.35 14.35 -0.69
CA ALA A 143 -1.82 14.34 -0.58
C ALA A 143 -2.30 13.41 0.55
N GLU A 144 -1.70 12.23 0.70
CA GLU A 144 -2.01 11.27 1.79
C GLU A 144 -1.68 11.85 3.17
N SER A 145 -0.63 12.68 3.26
CA SER A 145 -0.28 13.44 4.47
C SER A 145 -1.44 14.31 4.96
N PHE A 146 -2.11 14.97 4.03
CA PHE A 146 -3.25 15.84 4.31
C PHE A 146 -4.46 15.02 4.78
N VAL A 147 -4.79 13.93 4.07
CA VAL A 147 -5.90 13.03 4.45
C VAL A 147 -5.69 12.48 5.87
N ARG A 148 -4.49 12.04 6.20
CA ARG A 148 -4.16 11.55 7.56
C ARG A 148 -4.29 12.63 8.64
N ALA A 149 -3.92 13.88 8.33
CA ALA A 149 -4.13 14.98 9.26
C ALA A 149 -5.64 15.17 9.53
N CYS A 150 -6.47 15.11 8.51
CA CYS A 150 -7.93 15.16 8.64
C CYS A 150 -8.49 13.97 9.46
N GLU A 151 -8.07 12.75 9.17
CA GLU A 151 -8.51 11.54 9.89
C GLU A 151 -8.09 11.53 11.38
N SER A 152 -7.01 12.25 11.72
CA SER A 152 -6.54 12.35 13.11
C SER A 152 -7.42 13.21 14.02
N GLY A 153 -8.47 13.85 13.47
CA GLY A 153 -9.47 14.59 14.23
C GLY A 153 -8.96 15.90 14.86
N LYS A 154 -7.74 16.33 14.50
CA LYS A 154 -7.15 17.59 14.97
C LYS A 154 -7.51 18.73 14.02
N PHE A 155 -8.69 19.30 14.21
CA PHE A 155 -9.10 20.56 13.57
C PHE A 155 -9.26 21.64 14.64
N GLU A 156 -8.13 22.14 15.14
CA GLU A 156 -7.99 23.47 15.74
C GLU A 156 -6.68 24.10 15.25
#